data_AF-A0AAN7QTA2-F1
#
_entry.id   AF-A0AAN7QTA2-F1
#
_cell.length_a   1.000
_cell.length_b   1.000
_cell.length_c   1.000
_cell.angle_alpha   90.00
_cell.angle_beta   90.00
_cell.angle_gamma   90.00
#
_symmetry.space_group_name_H-M   'P 1'
#
loop_
_entity.id
_entity.type
_entity.pdbx_description
1 polymer ?
#
loop_
_entity_poly.entity_id
_entity_poly.type
_entity_poly.pdbx_seq_one_letter_code
_entity_poly.pdbx_strand_id
1 'polypeptide(L)' 'MSDLCSPMIMLLEDEAAAFWCFERLMKRLRGNFKCTDRSVGVESQLSNLASVTRVIDPKLHQRIGTALLCSLLL' A
#
# COMPACT_ATOMS: atom_id res chain seq x y z
N MET A 1 4.11 -2.65 -10.45
CA MET A 1 5.27 -2.21 -9.63
C MET A 1 6.18 -1.24 -10.38
N SER A 2 5.91 -0.94 -11.66
CA SER A 2 6.65 0.05 -12.45
C SER A 2 6.71 1.42 -11.78
N ASP A 3 5.63 1.86 -11.12
CA ASP A 3 5.60 3.15 -10.42
C ASP A 3 6.57 3.22 -9.24
N LEU A 4 6.89 2.08 -8.62
CA LEU A 4 7.91 1.99 -7.57
C LEU A 4 9.34 1.90 -8.13
N CYS A 5 9.48 1.41 -9.36
CA CYS A 5 10.77 1.27 -10.04
C CYS A 5 11.18 2.56 -10.76
N SER A 6 10.22 3.29 -11.32
CA SER A 6 10.42 4.48 -12.14
C SER A 6 11.33 5.54 -11.48
N PRO A 7 11.17 5.88 -10.18
CA PRO A 7 12.09 6.82 -9.53
C PRO A 7 13.54 6.31 -9.48
N MET A 8 13.78 5.01 -9.35
CA MET A 8 15.13 4.44 -9.30
C MET A 8 15.81 4.59 -10.65
N ILE A 9 15.10 4.28 -11.74
CA ILE A 9 15.60 4.43 -13.11
C ILE A 9 15.79 5.91 -13.49
N MET A 10 14.95 6.80 -12.98
CA MET A 10 15.07 8.23 -13.23
C MET A 10 16.25 8.88 -12.48
N LEU A 11 16.60 8.37 -11.29
CA LEU A 11 17.60 8.98 -10.41
C LEU A 11 18.99 8.33 -10.51
N LEU A 12 19.09 7.08 -10.94
CA LEU A 12 20.34 6.32 -10.97
C LEU A 12 20.72 6.01 -12.42
N GLU A 13 21.89 6.50 -12.84
CA GLU A 13 22.41 6.26 -14.19
C GLU A 13 22.84 4.80 -14.41
N ASP A 14 23.32 4.13 -13.35
CA ASP A 14 23.69 2.72 -13.39
C ASP A 14 22.45 1.83 -13.11
N GLU A 15 22.07 1.06 -14.13
CA GLU A 15 20.95 0.11 -14.05
C GLU A 15 21.16 -0.95 -12.97
N ALA A 16 22.40 -1.38 -12.72
CA ALA A 16 22.67 -2.37 -11.69
C ALA A 16 22.42 -1.79 -10.28
N ALA A 17 22.87 -0.57 -10.01
CA ALA A 17 22.53 0.15 -8.78
C ALA A 17 21.02 0.36 -8.63
N ALA A 18 20.33 0.77 -9.72
CA ALA A 18 18.88 0.95 -9.71
C ALA A 18 18.14 -0.34 -9.36
N PHE A 19 18.57 -1.47 -9.93
CA PHE A 19 18.02 -2.79 -9.62
C PHE A 19 18.18 -3.15 -8.14
N TRP A 20 19.38 -2.98 -7.56
CA TRP A 20 19.60 -3.33 -6.15
C TRP A 20 18.83 -2.45 -5.17
N CYS A 21 18.66 -1.17 -5.50
CA CYS A 21 17.79 -0.27 -4.73
C CYS A 21 16.32 -0.71 -4.80
N PHE A 22 15.83 -1.02 -6.00
CA PHE A 22 14.46 -1.50 -6.21
C PHE A 22 14.20 -2.85 -5.51
N GLU A 23 15.14 -3.80 -5.60
CA GLU A 23 15.05 -5.10 -4.95
C GLU A 23 14.92 -4.95 -3.42
N ARG A 24 15.73 -4.08 -2.82
CA ARG A 24 15.70 -3.82 -1.38
C ARG A 24 14.40 -3.12 -0.95
N LEU A 25 13.86 -2.22 -1.77
CA LEU A 25 12.53 -1.64 -1.56
C LEU A 25 11.45 -2.73 -1.59
N MET A 26 11.50 -3.61 -2.59
CA MET A 26 10.55 -4.70 -2.76
C MET A 26 10.61 -5.72 -1.63
N LYS A 27 11.77 -5.99 -1.02
CA LYS A 27 11.87 -6.81 0.19
C LYS A 27 10.98 -6.31 1.34
N ARG A 28 10.80 -4.99 1.45
CA ARG A 28 9.93 -4.37 2.47
C ARG A 28 8.46 -4.35 2.02
N LEU A 29 8.20 -4.04 0.76
CA LEU A 29 6.84 -3.84 0.25
C LEU A 29 6.19 -5.13 -0.28
N ARG A 30 6.92 -6.24 -0.43
CA ARG A 30 6.40 -7.51 -0.99
C ARG A 30 5.13 -8.02 -0.32
N GLY A 31 4.93 -7.69 0.96
CA GLY A 31 3.70 -8.01 1.68
C GLY A 31 2.46 -7.41 0.98
N ASN A 32 2.57 -6.18 0.49
CA ASN A 32 1.48 -5.43 -0.15
C ASN A 32 1.01 -6.05 -1.47
N PHE A 33 1.89 -6.80 -2.14
CA PHE A 33 1.63 -7.39 -3.46
C PHE A 33 1.17 -8.84 -3.38
N LYS A 34 1.03 -9.41 -2.18
CA LYS A 34 0.44 -10.74 -2.01
C LYS A 34 -1.06 -10.64 -2.26
N CYS A 35 -1.56 -11.42 -3.22
CA CYS A 35 -3.00 -11.60 -3.43
C CYS A 35 -3.30 -13.08 -3.16
N THR A 36 -4.27 -13.34 -2.29
CA THR A 36 -4.81 -14.69 -2.05
C THR A 36 -6.30 -14.67 -2.37
N ASP A 37 -6.93 -15.84 -2.45
CA ASP A 37 -8.38 -15.94 -2.69
C ASP A 37 -9.23 -15.24 -1.61
N ARG A 38 -8.64 -14.84 -0.48
CA ARG A 38 -9.34 -14.29 0.68
C ARG A 38 -8.90 -12.89 1.10
N SER A 39 -7.76 -12.40 0.63
CA SER A 39 -7.20 -11.14 1.13
C SER A 39 -6.21 -10.53 0.16
N VAL A 40 -6.11 -9.20 0.20
CA VAL A 40 -5.06 -8.44 -0.50
C VAL A 40 -4.06 -7.94 0.53
N GLY A 41 -2.78 -8.07 0.26
CA GLY A 41 -1.71 -7.80 1.24
C GLY A 41 -1.70 -6.38 1.83
N VAL A 42 -2.24 -5.39 1.11
CA VAL A 42 -2.39 -4.01 1.59
C VAL A 42 -3.45 -3.84 2.68
N GLU A 43 -4.34 -4.81 2.89
CA GLU A 43 -5.47 -4.73 3.82
C GLU A 43 -5.04 -4.44 5.26
N SER A 44 -3.92 -5.04 5.70
CA SER A 44 -3.37 -4.79 7.04
C SER A 44 -2.99 -3.32 7.28
N GLN A 45 -2.45 -2.63 6.28
CA GLN A 45 -2.09 -1.22 6.37
C GLN A 45 -3.34 -0.33 6.35
N LEU A 46 -4.35 -0.70 5.56
CA LEU A 46 -5.63 0.01 5.54
C LEU A 46 -6.37 -0.12 6.88
N SER A 47 -6.33 -1.28 7.52
CA SER A 47 -6.90 -1.51 8.86
C SER A 47 -6.21 -0.65 9.94
N ASN A 48 -4.88 -0.57 9.89
CA ASN A 48 -4.12 0.31 10.77
C ASN A 48 -4.47 1.79 10.52
N LEU A 49 -4.55 2.21 9.26
CA LEU A 49 -4.93 3.58 8.90
C LEU A 49 -6.36 3.91 9.37
N ALA A 50 -7.30 2.97 9.24
CA ALA A 50 -8.65 3.14 9.73
C ALA A 50 -8.68 3.31 11.25
N SER A 51 -7.88 2.54 11.98
CA SER A 51 -7.75 2.62 13.44
C SER A 51 -7.17 3.97 13.89
N VAL A 52 -6.13 4.46 13.21
CA VAL A 52 -5.55 5.78 13.50
C VAL A 52 -6.55 6.90 13.17
N THR A 53 -7.18 6.84 12.00
CA THR A 53 -8.17 7.85 11.57
C THR A 53 -9.36 7.91 12.53
N ARG A 54 -9.80 6.76 13.08
CA ARG A 54 -10.86 6.72 14.08
C ARG A 54 -10.56 7.56 15.32
N VAL A 55 -9.29 7.62 15.73
CA VAL A 55 -8.86 8.40 16.91
C VAL A 55 -8.63 9.87 16.55
N ILE A 56 -7.98 10.13 15.41
CA ILE A 56 -7.59 11.49 15.00
C ILE A 56 -8.80 12.30 14.49
N ASP A 57 -9.66 11.68 13.68
CA ASP A 57 -10.87 12.31 13.16
C ASP A 57 -12.02 11.28 13.09
N PRO A 58 -12.77 11.10 14.21
CA PRO A 58 -13.89 10.18 14.26
C PRO A 58 -14.99 10.49 13.24
N LYS A 59 -15.20 11.77 12.90
CA LYS A 59 -16.23 12.19 11.94
C LYS A 59 -15.84 11.78 10.53
N LEU A 60 -14.57 11.95 10.16
CA LEU A 60 -14.05 11.47 8.87
C LEU A 60 -14.09 9.94 8.81
N HIS A 61 -13.64 9.25 9.86
CA HIS A 61 -13.69 7.78 9.93
C HIS A 61 -15.12 7.26 9.72
N GLN A 62 -16.13 7.89 10.35
CA GLN A 62 -17.52 7.51 10.17
C GLN A 62 -18.00 7.69 8.71
N ARG A 63 -17.67 8.83 8.09
CA ARG A 63 -18.07 9.13 6.69
C ARG A 63 -17.40 8.21 5.67
N ILE A 64 -16.11 7.94 5.84
CA ILE A 64 -15.39 7.01 4.95
C ILE A 64 -15.84 5.57 5.22
N GLY A 65 -16.08 5.19 6.48
CA GLY A 65 -16.57 3.88 6.86
C GLY A 65 -17.93 3.54 6.25
N THR A 66 -18.85 4.50 6.17
CA THR A 66 -20.13 4.32 5.45
C THR A 66 -19.97 4.11 3.95
N ALA A 67 -18.92 4.68 3.33
CA ALA A 67 -18.61 4.46 1.92
C ALA A 67 -17.93 3.09 1.68
N LEU A 68 -17.03 2.68 2.58
CA LEU A 68 -16.33 1.38 2.52
C LEU A 68 -17.22 0.18 2.85
N LEU A 69 -18.22 0.34 3.73
CA LEU A 69 -19.27 -0.67 3.94
C LEU A 69 -20.06 -0.96 2.65
N CYS A 70 -20.15 0.01 1.75
CA CYS A 70 -20.77 -0.16 0.43
C CYS A 70 -19.87 -0.93 -0.56
N SER A 71 -18.57 -1.06 -0.28
CA SER A 71 -17.58 -1.73 -1.15
C SER A 71 -17.21 -3.14 -0.70
N LEU A 72 -17.53 -3.54 0.54
CA LEU A 72 -17.26 -4.87 1.10
C LEU A 72 -18.51 -5.77 1.17
N LEU A 73 -19.68 -5.26 0.75
CA LEU A 73 -20.95 -6.00 0.64
C LEU A 73 -21.37 -6.30 -0.82
N LEU A 74 -20.48 -6.05 -1.79
CA LEU A 74 -20.54 -6.45 -3.20
C LEU A 74 -19.23 -7.16 -3.57
#